data_AF-A0A956GVI2-F1
#
_entry.id   AF-A0A956GVI2-F1
#
_cell.length_a   1.000
_cell.length_b   1.000
_cell.length_c   1.000
_cell.angle_alpha   90.00
_cell.angle_beta   90.00
_cell.angle_gamma   90.00
#
_symmetry.space_group_name_H-M   'P 1'
#
loop_
_entity.id
_entity.type
_entity.pdbx_description
1 polymer ?
#
loop_
_entity_poly.entity_id
_entity_poly.type
_entity_poly.pdbx_seq_one_letter_code
_entity_poly.pdbx_strand_id
1 'polypeptide(L)'
;ADVVVVDPPRKGLAAPALAALIAAAPPRIVYVSCGPDALARDLAALHAAGYRIADGDVAEPYDLMPGTAQIEVVVRLTRASAP
;
A
#
# COMPACT_ATOMS: atom_id res chain seq x y z
N ALA A 1 13.32 6.32 -7.62
CA ALA A 1 12.40 5.53 -8.47
C ALA A 1 11.08 6.26 -8.56
N ASP A 2 10.45 6.29 -9.73
CA ASP A 2 9.19 7.02 -9.93
C ASP A 2 7.96 6.30 -9.37
N VAL A 3 8.08 4.99 -9.16
CA VAL A 3 7.08 4.13 -8.52
C VAL A 3 7.82 3.09 -7.69
N VAL A 4 7.28 2.77 -6.52
CA VAL A 4 7.67 1.57 -5.77
C VAL A 4 6.47 0.64 -5.68
N VAL A 5 6.66 -0.64 -6.02
CA VAL A 5 5.66 -1.69 -5.82
C VAL A 5 6.06 -2.50 -4.60
N VAL A 6 5.12 -2.71 -3.68
CA VAL A 6 5.32 -3.58 -2.52
C VAL A 6 4.25 -4.67 -2.51
N ASP A 7 4.72 -5.90 -2.36
CA ASP A 7 3.92 -7.11 -2.19
C ASP A 7 4.47 -7.91 -0.99
N PRO A 8 4.15 -7.47 0.25
CA PRO A 8 4.67 -8.09 1.45
C PRO A 8 3.90 -9.37 1.81
N PRO A 9 4.45 -10.23 2.69
CA PRO A 9 3.68 -11.34 3.26
C PRO A 9 2.45 -10.83 4.01
N ARG A 10 1.48 -11.72 4.32
CA ARG A 10 0.19 -11.40 4.98
C ARG A 10 0.28 -10.49 6.23
N LYS A 11 1.42 -10.47 6.92
CA LYS A 11 1.69 -9.60 8.08
C LYS A 11 2.00 -8.13 7.74
N GLY A 12 2.08 -7.79 6.45
CA GLY A 12 2.47 -6.47 5.93
C GLY A 12 3.97 -6.24 5.91
N LEU A 13 4.36 -5.00 5.66
CA LEU A 13 5.76 -4.59 5.66
C LEU A 13 6.36 -4.71 7.06
N ALA A 14 7.60 -5.17 7.14
CA ALA A 14 8.36 -5.07 8.38
C ALA A 14 8.61 -3.59 8.70
N ALA A 15 8.59 -3.23 9.99
CA ALA A 15 8.76 -1.83 10.41
C ALA A 15 10.00 -1.13 9.80
N PRO A 16 11.19 -1.76 9.69
CA PRO A 16 12.33 -1.14 9.03
C PRO A 16 12.10 -0.89 7.53
N ALA A 17 11.38 -1.79 6.85
CA ALA A 17 11.08 -1.65 5.42
C ALA A 17 10.05 -0.54 5.16
N LEU A 18 9.01 -0.45 6.00
CA LEU A 18 8.04 0.64 5.94
C LEU A 18 8.70 2.00 6.21
N ALA A 19 9.58 2.08 7.22
CA ALA A 19 10.34 3.28 7.51
C ALA A 19 11.26 3.67 6.34
N ALA A 20 11.95 2.70 5.73
CA ALA A 20 12.78 2.94 4.56
C ALA A 20 11.97 3.41 3.34
N LEU A 21 10.77 2.85 3.12
CA LEU A 21 9.86 3.28 2.06
C LEU A 21 9.41 4.72 2.24
N ILE A 22 9.00 5.08 3.47
CA ILE A 22 8.62 6.45 3.83
C ILE A 22 9.80 7.42 3.65
N ALA A 23 11.00 7.03 4.07
CA ALA A 23 12.20 7.86 3.97
C ALA A 23 12.66 8.06 2.51
N ALA A 24 12.57 7.01 1.67
CA ALA A 24 12.84 7.10 0.23
C ALA A 24 11.82 8.00 -0.49
N ALA A 25 10.63 8.14 0.11
CA ALA A 25 9.59 9.08 -0.25
C ALA A 25 9.26 9.13 -1.76
N PRO A 26 9.07 7.96 -2.42
CA PRO A 26 8.76 7.90 -3.85
C PRO A 26 7.46 8.66 -4.14
N PRO A 27 7.30 9.25 -5.33
CA PRO A 27 6.08 10.01 -5.64
C PRO A 27 4.84 9.10 -5.72
N ARG A 28 5.03 7.79 -6.01
CA ARG A 28 3.97 6.80 -6.13
C ARG A 28 4.34 5.48 -5.47
N ILE A 29 3.36 4.84 -4.84
CA ILE A 29 3.46 3.50 -4.27
C ILE A 29 2.29 2.66 -4.80
N VAL A 30 2.55 1.46 -5.25
CA VAL A 30 1.52 0.43 -5.49
C VAL A 30 1.68 -0.62 -4.40
N TYR A 31 0.65 -0.77 -3.58
CA TYR A 31 0.63 -1.71 -2.47
C TYR A 31 -0.29 -2.88 -2.81
N VAL A 32 0.25 -4.09 -2.80
CA VAL A 32 -0.49 -5.35 -3.01
C VAL A 32 -0.60 -6.06 -1.66
N SER A 33 -1.77 -6.57 -1.28
CA SER A 33 -1.96 -7.24 0.02
C SER A 33 -3.12 -8.22 0.05
N CYS A 34 -2.87 -9.41 0.58
CA CYS A 34 -3.87 -10.39 1.00
C CYS A 34 -4.25 -10.32 2.49
N GLY A 35 -3.73 -9.33 3.23
CA GLY A 35 -3.91 -9.15 4.67
C GLY A 35 -4.60 -7.82 5.01
N PRO A 36 -5.91 -7.78 5.30
CA PRO A 36 -6.66 -6.53 5.47
C PRO A 36 -6.19 -5.71 6.69
N ASP A 37 -5.91 -6.35 7.82
CA ASP A 37 -5.48 -5.64 9.05
C ASP A 37 -4.09 -5.01 8.88
N ALA A 38 -3.18 -5.76 8.26
CA ALA A 38 -1.83 -5.29 7.99
C ALA A 38 -1.82 -4.19 6.91
N LEU A 39 -2.64 -4.34 5.87
CA LEU A 39 -2.85 -3.30 4.86
C LEU A 39 -3.35 -2.01 5.52
N ALA A 40 -4.40 -2.08 6.34
CA ALA A 40 -4.95 -0.90 7.03
C ALA A 40 -3.91 -0.20 7.91
N ARG A 41 -3.12 -0.96 8.68
CA ARG A 41 -2.03 -0.43 9.52
C ARG A 41 -0.97 0.28 8.68
N ASP A 42 -0.49 -0.35 7.61
CA ASP A 42 0.60 0.19 6.81
C ASP A 42 0.11 1.40 5.98
N LEU A 43 -1.13 1.37 5.48
CA LEU A 43 -1.79 2.53 4.86
C LEU A 43 -1.95 3.70 5.82
N ALA A 44 -2.27 3.47 7.10
CA ALA A 44 -2.36 4.53 8.09
C ALA A 44 -1.01 5.22 8.32
N ALA A 45 0.08 4.44 8.37
CA ALA A 45 1.43 4.98 8.48
C ALA A 45 1.84 5.78 7.23
N LEU A 46 1.55 5.27 6.03
CA LEU A 46 1.78 5.97 4.77
C LEU A 46 0.94 7.25 4.69
N HIS A 47 -0.31 7.21 5.15
CA HIS A 47 -1.18 8.38 5.21
C HIS A 47 -0.62 9.48 6.12
N ALA A 48 -0.13 9.10 7.30
CA ALA A 48 0.56 10.00 8.22
C ALA A 48 1.84 10.60 7.60
N ALA A 49 2.51 9.86 6.71
CA ALA A 49 3.66 10.32 5.94
C ALA A 49 3.33 11.18 4.70
N GLY A 50 2.05 11.51 4.48
CA GLY A 50 1.61 12.39 3.39
C GLY A 50 1.20 11.67 2.09
N TYR A 51 1.06 10.35 2.12
CA TYR A 51 0.46 9.61 1.00
C TYR A 51 -1.06 9.65 1.07
N ARG A 52 -1.69 9.65 -0.10
CA ARG A 52 -3.14 9.52 -0.26
C ARG A 52 -3.41 8.43 -1.28
N ILE A 53 -4.58 7.81 -1.19
CA ILE A 53 -5.09 7.01 -2.32
C ILE A 53 -5.19 7.97 -3.51
N ALA A 54 -4.70 7.54 -4.66
CA ALA A 54 -4.67 8.39 -5.85
C ALA A 54 -6.09 8.89 -6.18
N ASP A 55 -6.20 10.13 -6.66
CA ASP A 55 -7.49 10.76 -6.92
C ASP A 55 -8.34 9.92 -7.89
N GLY A 56 -9.57 9.62 -7.49
CA GLY A 56 -10.49 8.79 -8.27
C GLY A 56 -10.26 7.28 -8.18
N ASP A 57 -9.21 6.83 -7.49
CA ASP A 57 -8.96 5.42 -7.22
C ASP A 57 -9.60 4.97 -5.89
N VAL A 58 -9.77 3.66 -5.76
CA VAL A 58 -10.19 2.98 -4.53
C VAL A 58 -9.23 1.84 -4.23
N ALA A 59 -9.38 1.18 -3.07
CA ALA A 59 -8.74 -0.11 -2.86
C ALA A 59 -9.44 -1.15 -3.74
N GLU A 60 -8.70 -1.75 -4.68
CA GLU A 60 -9.24 -2.65 -5.69
C GLU A 60 -9.06 -4.12 -5.28
N PRO A 61 -10.14 -4.88 -5.05
CA PRO A 61 -10.04 -6.31 -4.73
C PRO A 61 -9.91 -7.18 -5.99
N TYR A 62 -9.13 -8.25 -5.89
CA TYR A 62 -8.89 -9.26 -6.92
C TYR A 62 -9.06 -10.66 -6.31
N ASP A 63 -9.94 -11.47 -6.92
CA ASP A 63 -10.07 -12.89 -6.57
C ASP A 63 -9.01 -13.71 -7.34
N LEU A 64 -7.82 -13.80 -6.75
CA LEU A 64 -6.73 -14.61 -7.29
C LEU A 64 -6.74 -16.05 -6.75
N MET A 65 -7.66 -16.35 -5.83
CA MET A 65 -7.74 -17.65 -5.17
C MET A 65 -9.20 -18.13 -5.08
N PRO A 66 -9.86 -18.40 -6.22
CA PRO A 66 -11.28 -18.70 -6.26
C PRO A 66 -11.65 -19.91 -5.40
N GLY A 67 -12.78 -19.81 -4.70
CA GLY A 67 -13.25 -20.85 -3.77
C GLY A 67 -12.60 -20.78 -2.38
N THR A 68 -11.82 -19.75 -2.09
CA THR A 68 -11.29 -19.47 -0.76
C THR A 68 -11.81 -18.13 -0.22
N ALA A 69 -11.53 -17.85 1.06
CA ALA A 69 -11.83 -16.53 1.65
C ALA A 69 -10.72 -15.48 1.39
N GLN A 70 -9.68 -15.83 0.62
CA GLN A 70 -8.56 -14.93 0.36
C GLN A 70 -8.90 -13.98 -0.79
N ILE A 71 -8.62 -12.69 -0.58
CA ILE A 71 -8.76 -11.64 -1.57
C ILE A 71 -7.46 -10.86 -1.59
N GLU A 72 -6.91 -10.64 -2.77
CA GLU A 72 -5.78 -9.75 -3.00
C GLU A 72 -6.30 -8.33 -3.19
N VAL A 73 -5.68 -7.33 -2.58
CA VAL A 73 -6.10 -5.93 -2.70
C VAL A 73 -4.93 -5.11 -3.22
N VAL A 74 -5.18 -4.34 -4.29
CA VAL A 74 -4.22 -3.39 -4.84
C VAL A 74 -4.65 -1.97 -4.44
N VAL A 75 -3.71 -1.20 -3.91
CA VAL A 75 -3.91 0.20 -3.53
C VAL A 75 -2.84 1.05 -4.19
N ARG A 76 -3.29 2.06 -4.95
CA ARG A 76 -2.42 3.05 -5.58
C ARG A 76 -2.36 4.29 -4.70
N LEU A 77 -1.16 4.64 -4.28
CA LEU A 77 -0.89 5.80 -3.43
C LEU A 77 -0.05 6.82 -4.19
N THR A 78 -0.45 8.09 -4.09
CA THR A 78 0.34 9.23 -4.52
C THR A 78 0.77 10.02 -3.30
N ARG A 79 1.98 10.57 -3.34
CA ARG A 79 2.37 11.58 -2.35
C ARG A 79 1.58 12.84 -2.68
N ALA A 80 0.77 13.34 -1.75
CA ALA A 80 0.15 14.65 -1.92
C ALA A 80 1.31 15.64 -2.08
N SER A 81 1.37 16.33 -3.23
CA SER A 81 2.34 17.39 -3.44
C SER A 81 2.23 18.36 -2.27
N ALA A 82 3.37 18.70 -1.65
CA ALA A 82 3.39 19.86 -0.77
C ALA A 82 2.86 21.06 -1.59
N PRO A 83 1.99 21.91 -1.01
CA PRO A 83 1.54 23.12 -1.69
C PRO A 83 2.72 23.98 -2.14
#